data_AF-A0AAN2A7W9-F1
#
_entry.id   AF-A0AAN2A7W9-F1
#
_cell.length_a   1.000
_cell.length_b   1.000
_cell.length_c   1.000
_cell.angle_alpha   90.00
_cell.angle_beta   90.00
_cell.angle_gamma   90.00
#
_symmetry.space_group_name_H-M   'P 1'
#
loop_
_entity.id
_entity.type
_entity.pdbx_description
1 polymer ?
#
loop_
_entity_poly.entity_id
_entity_poly.type
_entity_poly.pdbx_seq_one_letter_code
_entity_poly.pdbx_strand_id
1 'polypeptide(L)'
;MTTGKRKDEPASTTRPDRLGQLKLLVAFDALLREGSVSRAAAGMGLPTSSMSRILQQLREKYGDQLFLRTGQGLRPTPFAENMRLRIRSLAAEAENLMDYSQEKPETPAAAHKTGWERPVLMKAPPLSLRPSVLLEGQPTPENIADRLARIGHNADPQQRLAKYIATSAMGIGNSRPLSQKEAMDALAIILDGNADPVQIGALLATMHYRGVTAAELAGFIEAMWQHIGRDRHRAATVDLDWPAYMSPKHRDAPWFLHSARLVAMSGHSVLLHGHVGQGENGGKLELAAEACGISVCHSLSQAAEATASERIAYLPIGGLSLQFQALLGLHGILEMRLPLNTVVHLLNPLRARSGIIGVARPSYQELHRDTARLLCVENLAILGNTRDFAQFTPFRSTRIFGLSKGKDIEFIIPARETPPAEMPTMFTSFEYWRAVWTGAARDERAETTILSTTAIALMLVNDMTMSFEDAYARSLRLWHDRARNFTNA
;
A
#
# COMPACT_ATOMS: atom_id res chain seq x y z
N MET A 1 39.50 77.92 -9.69
CA MET A 1 38.50 77.84 -10.78
C MET A 1 38.47 76.40 -11.26
N THR A 2 37.52 75.57 -10.78
CA THR A 2 36.24 75.22 -11.47
C THR A 2 36.52 74.51 -12.82
N THR A 3 35.99 73.33 -13.19
CA THR A 3 34.76 72.61 -12.78
C THR A 3 34.61 71.31 -13.59
N GLY A 4 34.00 70.28 -12.98
CA GLY A 4 33.07 69.28 -13.58
C GLY A 4 33.61 68.23 -14.57
N LYS A 5 33.02 67.03 -14.73
CA LYS A 5 31.84 66.36 -14.15
C LYS A 5 31.90 64.85 -14.50
N ARG A 6 31.61 64.01 -13.50
CA ARG A 6 30.99 62.65 -13.45
C ARG A 6 30.76 61.84 -14.74
N LYS A 7 30.99 60.52 -14.62
CA LYS A 7 29.87 59.54 -14.60
C LYS A 7 30.26 58.24 -13.87
N ASP A 8 29.64 58.03 -12.71
CA ASP A 8 29.49 56.74 -12.05
C ASP A 8 28.43 55.91 -12.79
N GLU A 9 28.71 54.63 -13.06
CA GLU A 9 27.73 53.59 -13.37
C GLU A 9 27.97 52.41 -12.40
N PRO A 10 26.99 52.01 -11.58
CA PRO A 10 27.15 50.88 -10.68
C PRO A 10 26.93 49.54 -11.41
N ALA A 11 27.75 48.55 -11.02
CA ALA A 11 27.77 47.18 -11.51
C ALA A 11 26.39 46.51 -11.56
N SER A 12 26.12 45.81 -12.66
CA SER A 12 24.92 44.98 -12.85
C SER A 12 24.87 43.85 -11.82
N THR A 13 23.79 43.79 -11.04
CA THR A 13 23.45 42.63 -10.21
C THR A 13 22.91 41.50 -11.09
N THR A 14 23.78 40.55 -11.43
CA THR A 14 23.41 39.33 -12.18
C THR A 14 22.37 38.53 -11.37
N ARG A 15 21.17 38.32 -11.91
CA ARG A 15 20.16 37.43 -11.31
C ARG A 15 20.76 36.02 -11.13
N PRO A 16 20.54 35.35 -9.99
CA PRO A 16 21.06 34.00 -9.80
C PRO A 16 20.49 33.04 -10.84
N ASP A 17 21.36 32.22 -11.46
CA ASP A 17 20.99 31.19 -12.42
C ASP A 17 20.08 30.14 -11.76
N ARG A 18 18.77 30.32 -11.94
CA ARG A 18 17.73 29.45 -11.37
C ARG A 18 17.79 28.02 -11.92
N LEU A 19 18.25 27.86 -13.17
CA LEU A 19 18.34 26.57 -13.82
C LEU A 19 19.52 25.75 -13.27
N GLY A 20 20.67 26.41 -13.11
CA GLY A 20 21.85 25.82 -12.45
C GLY A 20 21.55 25.36 -11.02
N GLN A 21 20.74 26.12 -10.27
CA GLN A 21 20.36 25.77 -8.90
C GLN A 21 19.48 24.51 -8.81
N LEU A 22 18.57 24.30 -9.76
CA LEU A 22 17.75 23.08 -9.81
C LEU A 22 18.60 21.85 -10.07
N LYS A 23 19.56 21.95 -11.01
CA LYS A 23 20.52 20.88 -11.31
C LYS A 23 21.34 20.48 -10.07
N LEU A 24 21.73 21.45 -9.24
CA LEU A 24 22.43 21.17 -7.98
C LEU A 24 21.57 20.34 -7.01
N LEU A 25 20.27 20.64 -6.91
CA LEU A 25 19.35 19.91 -6.02
C LEU A 25 19.11 18.47 -6.49
N VAL A 26 18.89 18.27 -7.79
CA VAL A 26 18.71 16.93 -8.37
C VAL A 26 19.99 16.10 -8.22
N ALA A 27 21.16 16.71 -8.43
CA ALA A 27 22.44 16.05 -8.20
C ALA A 27 22.69 15.71 -6.73
N PHE A 28 22.21 16.54 -5.81
CA PHE A 28 22.29 16.25 -4.39
C PHE A 28 21.42 15.04 -4.02
N ASP A 29 20.20 14.93 -4.58
CA ASP A 29 19.36 13.73 -4.40
C ASP A 29 20.09 12.47 -4.89
N ALA A 30 20.65 12.51 -6.10
CA ALA A 30 21.40 11.39 -6.66
C ALA A 30 22.59 10.97 -5.77
N LEU A 31 23.33 11.92 -5.20
CA LEU A 31 24.43 11.64 -4.28
C LEU A 31 23.94 11.01 -2.96
N LEU A 32 22.81 11.48 -2.43
CA LEU A 32 22.19 10.96 -1.21
C LEU A 32 21.62 9.56 -1.39
N ARG A 33 21.11 9.24 -2.58
CA ARG A 33 20.55 7.93 -2.92
C ARG A 33 21.65 6.89 -3.18
N GLU A 34 22.64 7.26 -3.98
CA GLU A 34 23.64 6.30 -4.48
C GLU A 34 24.81 6.09 -3.52
N GLY A 35 25.07 7.03 -2.60
CA GLY A 35 26.22 6.96 -1.67
C GLY A 35 27.58 6.88 -2.37
N SER A 36 27.65 7.30 -3.64
CA SER A 36 28.85 7.23 -4.49
C SER A 36 28.77 8.27 -5.60
N VAL A 37 29.84 9.05 -5.75
CA VAL A 37 29.95 10.07 -6.81
C VAL A 37 29.92 9.43 -8.20
N SER A 38 30.55 8.27 -8.39
CA SER A 38 30.57 7.59 -9.70
C SER A 38 29.20 7.04 -10.08
N ARG A 39 28.47 6.44 -9.12
CA ARG A 39 27.11 5.91 -9.39
C ARG A 39 26.10 7.03 -9.57
N ALA A 40 26.17 8.09 -8.76
CA ALA A 40 25.34 9.28 -8.93
C ALA A 40 25.58 9.94 -10.29
N ALA A 41 26.84 10.02 -10.75
CA ALA A 41 27.18 10.56 -12.06
C ALA A 41 26.57 9.71 -13.18
N ALA A 42 26.72 8.38 -13.11
CA ALA A 42 26.13 7.45 -14.08
C ALA A 42 24.59 7.55 -14.13
N GLY A 43 23.93 7.60 -12.97
CA GLY A 43 22.47 7.74 -12.87
C GLY A 43 21.92 9.05 -13.45
N MET A 44 22.75 10.09 -13.57
CA MET A 44 22.39 11.38 -14.17
C MET A 44 22.92 11.57 -15.59
N GLY A 45 23.60 10.58 -16.18
CA GLY A 45 24.24 10.72 -17.50
C GLY A 45 25.36 11.76 -17.53
N LEU A 46 26.04 12.01 -16.40
CA LEU A 46 27.10 13.00 -16.26
C LEU A 46 28.47 12.33 -16.11
N PRO A 47 29.56 12.97 -16.59
CA PRO A 47 30.92 12.57 -16.23
C PRO A 47 31.17 12.67 -14.71
N THR A 48 31.93 11.74 -14.15
CA THR A 48 32.29 11.71 -12.71
C THR A 48 32.99 13.01 -12.25
N SER A 49 33.78 13.64 -13.12
CA SER A 49 34.41 14.93 -12.88
C SER A 49 33.39 16.08 -12.73
N SER A 50 32.29 16.03 -13.48
CA SER A 50 31.19 16.99 -13.38
C SER A 50 30.41 16.83 -12.08
N MET A 51 30.11 15.59 -11.68
CA MET A 51 29.47 15.31 -10.39
C MET A 51 30.33 15.75 -9.21
N SER A 52 31.66 15.56 -9.30
CA SER A 52 32.59 16.01 -8.27
C SER A 52 32.60 17.54 -8.13
N ARG A 53 32.53 18.27 -9.26
CA ARG A 53 32.42 19.73 -9.27
C ARG A 53 31.10 20.21 -8.68
N ILE A 54 29.99 19.53 -8.97
CA ILE A 54 28.67 19.82 -8.40
C ILE A 54 28.69 19.62 -6.87
N LEU A 55 29.26 18.52 -6.39
CA LEU A 55 29.42 18.29 -4.95
C LEU A 55 30.25 19.40 -4.29
N GLN A 56 31.32 19.88 -4.94
CA GLN A 56 32.11 21.00 -4.44
C GLN A 56 31.30 22.29 -4.34
N GLN A 57 30.49 22.61 -5.36
CA GLN A 57 29.60 23.77 -5.33
C GLN A 57 28.53 23.66 -4.24
N LEU A 58 27.99 22.47 -4.01
CA LEU A 58 27.05 22.21 -2.92
C LEU A 58 27.71 22.45 -1.55
N ARG A 59 28.96 22.00 -1.36
CA ARG A 59 29.72 22.23 -0.13
C ARG A 59 29.97 23.71 0.13
N GLU A 60 30.38 24.44 -0.90
CA GLU A 60 30.59 25.90 -0.80
C GLU A 60 29.29 26.64 -0.48
N LYS A 61 28.18 26.24 -1.11
CA LYS A 61 26.88 26.87 -0.89
C LYS A 61 26.34 26.66 0.52
N TYR A 62 26.52 25.46 1.09
CA TYR A 62 25.96 25.12 2.39
C TYR A 62 26.95 25.25 3.55
N GLY A 63 28.24 25.43 3.27
CA GLY A 63 29.28 25.48 4.30
C GLY A 63 29.47 24.17 5.07
N ASP A 64 29.02 23.04 4.50
CA ASP A 64 29.09 21.70 5.11
C ASP A 64 29.78 20.73 4.15
N GLN A 65 30.47 19.70 4.68
CA GLN A 65 31.13 18.70 3.83
C GLN A 65 30.14 17.82 3.05
N LEU A 66 28.88 17.77 3.49
CA LEU A 66 27.72 17.01 3.01
C LEU A 66 27.89 15.49 3.04
N PHE A 67 29.08 14.99 2.73
CA PHE A 67 29.44 13.58 2.72
C PHE A 67 30.86 13.37 3.22
N LEU A 68 31.02 12.40 4.10
CA LEU A 68 32.29 11.87 4.60
C LEU A 68 32.68 10.62 3.80
N ARG A 69 33.96 10.49 3.45
CA ARG A 69 34.47 9.27 2.81
C ARG A 69 34.66 8.18 3.85
N THR A 70 34.08 7.02 3.60
CA THR A 70 34.22 5.80 4.41
C THR A 70 34.66 4.64 3.52
N GLY A 71 35.15 3.54 4.11
CA GLY A 71 35.53 2.34 3.35
C GLY A 71 34.39 1.72 2.51
N GLN A 72 33.12 2.05 2.82
CA GLN A 72 31.93 1.58 2.11
C GLN A 72 31.36 2.61 1.12
N GLY A 73 32.01 3.77 0.94
CA GLY A 73 31.55 4.84 0.04
C GLY A 73 31.35 6.18 0.76
N LEU A 74 30.45 7.00 0.23
CA LEU A 74 30.13 8.31 0.78
C LEU A 74 28.98 8.21 1.78
N ARG A 75 29.25 8.59 3.03
CA ARG A 75 28.24 8.67 4.08
C ARG A 75 27.83 10.12 4.29
N PRO A 76 26.55 10.48 4.24
CA PRO A 76 26.11 11.85 4.45
C PRO A 76 26.41 12.36 5.87
N THR A 77 26.65 13.66 6.01
CA THR A 77 26.71 14.36 7.30
C THR A 77 25.31 14.45 7.92
N PRO A 78 25.18 14.71 9.24
CA PRO A 78 23.88 14.96 9.87
C PRO A 78 23.09 16.09 9.19
N PHE A 79 23.80 17.13 8.73
CA PHE A 79 23.21 18.25 7.99
C PHE A 79 22.62 17.78 6.65
N ALA A 80 23.35 16.97 5.88
CA ALA A 80 22.87 16.42 4.62
C ALA A 80 21.70 15.43 4.81
N GLU A 81 21.72 14.62 5.87
CA GLU A 81 20.61 13.72 6.21
C GLU A 81 19.31 14.46 6.52
N ASN A 82 19.38 15.57 7.27
CA ASN A 82 18.20 16.38 7.60
C ASN A 82 17.50 16.96 6.36
N MET A 83 18.23 17.14 5.25
CA MET A 83 17.67 17.68 4.01
C MET A 83 17.16 16.61 3.03
N ARG A 84 17.46 15.33 3.27
CA ARG A 84 17.24 14.24 2.31
C ARG A 84 15.81 14.16 1.79
N LEU A 85 14.81 14.24 2.68
CA LEU A 85 13.41 14.14 2.29
C LEU A 85 12.93 15.34 1.46
N ARG A 86 13.37 16.57 1.79
CA ARG A 86 12.99 17.78 1.06
C ARG A 86 13.61 17.82 -0.33
N ILE A 87 14.88 17.43 -0.44
CA ILE A 87 15.58 17.34 -1.72
C ILE A 87 14.93 16.29 -2.62
N ARG A 88 14.58 15.13 -2.08
CA ARG A 88 13.89 14.07 -2.83
C ARG A 88 12.52 14.49 -3.34
N SER A 89 11.72 15.17 -2.51
CA SER A 89 10.40 15.67 -2.93
C SER A 89 10.52 16.65 -4.09
N LEU A 90 11.47 17.58 -4.01
CA LEU A 90 11.69 18.58 -5.07
C LEU A 90 12.22 17.96 -6.35
N ALA A 91 13.13 16.98 -6.25
CA ALA A 91 13.63 16.25 -7.41
C ALA A 91 12.51 15.46 -8.11
N ALA A 92 11.67 14.76 -7.35
CA ALA A 92 10.54 14.00 -7.89
C ALA A 92 9.47 14.91 -8.53
N GLU A 93 9.18 16.07 -7.93
CA GLU A 93 8.25 17.05 -8.53
C GLU A 93 8.82 17.63 -9.83
N ALA A 94 10.12 17.93 -9.87
CA ALA A 94 10.78 18.38 -11.08
C ALA A 94 10.76 17.31 -12.19
N GLU A 95 10.98 16.03 -11.86
CA GLU A 95 10.85 14.92 -12.81
C GLU A 95 9.42 14.79 -13.33
N ASN A 96 8.41 14.83 -12.46
CA ASN A 96 7.00 14.76 -12.86
C ASN A 96 6.59 15.92 -13.79
N LEU A 97 7.12 17.13 -13.56
CA LEU A 97 6.87 18.28 -14.42
C LEU A 97 7.54 18.15 -15.80
N MET A 98 8.67 17.43 -15.88
CA MET A 98 9.36 17.15 -17.14
C MET A 98 8.69 16.01 -17.92
N ASP A 99 8.10 15.04 -17.22
CA ASP A 99 7.31 13.94 -17.80
C ASP A 99 5.86 14.33 -18.12
N TYR A 100 5.51 15.61 -17.96
CA TYR A 100 4.20 16.14 -18.32
C TYR A 100 3.95 16.01 -19.83
N SER A 101 3.33 14.90 -20.23
CA SER A 101 2.72 14.72 -21.54
C SER A 101 1.33 15.35 -21.51
N GLN A 102 1.02 16.19 -22.51
CA GLN A 102 -0.26 16.88 -22.61
C GLN A 102 -1.45 15.91 -22.56
N GLU A 103 -2.06 15.76 -21.38
CA GLU A 103 -3.47 15.40 -21.32
C GLU A 103 -4.28 16.62 -21.73
N LYS A 104 -4.95 16.46 -22.87
CA LYS A 104 -5.83 17.43 -23.49
C LYS A 104 -6.92 17.85 -22.48
N PRO A 105 -7.08 19.15 -22.16
CA PRO A 105 -8.12 19.58 -21.24
C PRO A 105 -9.50 19.32 -21.86
N GLU A 106 -10.35 18.57 -21.17
CA GLU A 106 -11.79 18.70 -21.37
C GLU A 106 -12.17 20.15 -21.06
N THR A 107 -12.70 20.83 -22.07
CA THR A 107 -13.15 22.21 -21.96
C THR A 107 -14.38 22.25 -21.06
N PRO A 108 -14.40 23.01 -19.97
CA PRO A 108 -15.63 23.21 -19.20
C PRO A 108 -16.65 23.90 -20.11
N ALA A 109 -17.77 23.23 -20.35
CA ALA A 109 -18.89 23.78 -21.10
C ALA A 109 -19.32 25.12 -20.46
N ALA A 110 -19.35 26.17 -21.28
CA ALA A 110 -19.89 27.45 -20.89
C ALA A 110 -21.32 27.26 -20.36
N ALA A 111 -21.56 27.73 -19.13
CA ALA A 111 -22.86 27.65 -18.49
C ALA A 111 -23.92 28.34 -19.37
N HIS A 112 -24.84 27.55 -19.91
CA HIS A 112 -26.08 28.04 -20.48
C HIS A 112 -26.89 28.71 -19.37
N LYS A 113 -27.08 30.03 -19.46
CA LYS A 113 -28.03 30.77 -18.61
C LYS A 113 -29.45 30.40 -19.03
N THR A 114 -30.08 29.49 -18.30
CA THR A 114 -31.43 28.98 -18.60
C THR A 114 -32.55 29.89 -18.10
N GLY A 115 -32.26 31.09 -17.60
CA GLY A 115 -33.30 32.09 -17.27
C GLY A 115 -34.21 31.72 -16.08
N TRP A 116 -33.92 30.63 -15.37
CA TRP A 116 -34.58 30.22 -14.13
C TRP A 116 -33.70 30.53 -12.89
N GLU A 117 -33.19 31.75 -12.79
CA GLU A 117 -32.39 32.17 -11.62
C GLU A 117 -33.27 32.91 -10.60
N ARG A 118 -33.54 32.27 -9.45
CA ARG A 118 -34.07 32.94 -8.24
C ARG A 118 -32.92 33.07 -7.23
N PRO A 119 -32.77 34.21 -6.53
CA PRO A 119 -31.76 34.34 -5.48
C PRO A 119 -32.01 33.32 -4.37
N VAL A 120 -30.93 32.68 -3.93
CA VAL A 120 -30.90 31.71 -2.83
C VAL A 120 -31.45 32.39 -1.56
N LEU A 121 -32.53 31.86 -0.99
CA LEU A 121 -33.19 32.41 0.21
C LEU A 121 -32.28 32.37 1.46
N MET A 122 -31.30 31.46 1.50
CA MET A 122 -30.22 31.44 2.48
C MET A 122 -28.92 30.98 1.83
N LYS A 123 -27.92 31.86 1.76
CA LYS A 123 -26.55 31.48 1.40
C LYS A 123 -25.94 30.72 2.58
N ALA A 124 -25.55 29.47 2.39
CA ALA A 124 -24.62 28.82 3.31
C ALA A 124 -23.30 29.61 3.29
N PRO A 125 -22.76 30.06 4.44
CA PRO A 125 -21.52 30.81 4.45
C PRO A 125 -20.36 29.89 4.04
N PRO A 126 -19.41 30.36 3.22
CA PRO A 126 -18.15 29.66 3.06
C PRO A 126 -17.43 29.64 4.42
N LEU A 127 -16.78 28.52 4.75
CA LEU A 127 -15.85 28.49 5.88
C LEU A 127 -14.76 29.54 5.64
N SER A 128 -14.66 30.50 6.55
CA SER A 128 -13.67 31.56 6.50
C SER A 128 -12.26 31.00 6.67
N LEU A 129 -11.55 30.74 5.57
CA LEU A 129 -10.12 30.49 5.59
C LEU A 129 -9.37 31.83 5.57
N ARG A 130 -8.79 32.20 6.71
CA ARG A 130 -7.77 33.27 6.81
C ARG A 130 -6.39 32.69 6.48
N PRO A 131 -5.51 33.42 5.78
CA PRO A 131 -4.07 33.17 5.83
C PRO A 131 -3.63 33.24 7.30
N SER A 132 -2.91 32.22 7.79
CA SER A 132 -2.45 32.17 9.18
C SER A 132 -1.36 33.22 9.41
N VAL A 133 -1.72 34.32 10.06
CA VAL A 133 -0.78 35.15 10.82
C VAL A 133 -0.94 34.73 12.27
N LEU A 134 0.15 34.31 12.93
CA LEU A 134 0.18 33.98 14.35
C LEU A 134 -0.34 35.19 15.15
N LEU A 135 -1.46 35.00 15.87
CA LEU A 135 -2.01 36.01 16.77
C LEU A 135 -1.24 36.01 18.10
N GLU A 136 -1.04 37.18 18.71
CA GLU A 136 -0.55 37.31 20.09
C GLU A 136 -1.45 36.49 21.04
N GLY A 137 -0.84 35.61 21.84
CA GLY A 137 -1.54 34.75 22.79
C GLY A 137 -1.96 33.37 22.26
N GLN A 138 -1.65 33.00 21.00
CA GLN A 138 -1.74 31.60 20.60
C GLN A 138 -0.72 30.77 21.39
N PRO A 139 -1.11 29.58 21.90
CA PRO A 139 -0.17 28.70 22.57
C PRO A 139 0.96 28.37 21.59
N THR A 140 2.20 28.59 22.02
CA THR A 140 3.38 28.24 21.23
C THR A 140 3.37 26.74 20.90
N PRO A 141 4.13 26.28 19.89
CA PRO A 141 4.32 24.85 19.67
C PRO A 141 4.74 24.10 20.94
N GLU A 142 5.54 24.73 21.83
CA GLU A 142 5.85 24.16 23.15
C GLU A 142 4.61 24.06 24.05
N ASN A 143 3.78 25.11 24.16
CA ASN A 143 2.55 25.06 24.95
C ASN A 143 1.54 24.02 24.44
N ILE A 144 1.46 23.82 23.12
CA ILE A 144 0.64 22.77 22.51
C ILE A 144 1.24 21.40 22.82
N ALA A 145 2.55 21.22 22.66
CA ALA A 145 3.26 19.99 22.99
C ALA A 145 3.09 19.63 24.48
N ASP A 146 3.20 20.60 25.38
CA ASP A 146 2.97 20.41 26.82
C ASP A 146 1.53 20.02 27.14
N ARG A 147 0.54 20.64 26.48
CA ARG A 147 -0.87 20.25 26.62
C ARG A 147 -1.10 18.81 26.15
N LEU A 148 -0.54 18.44 25.00
CA LEU A 148 -0.63 17.08 24.46
C LEU A 148 0.13 16.06 25.33
N ALA A 149 1.26 16.45 25.91
CA ALA A 149 2.03 15.62 26.83
C ALA A 149 1.25 15.29 28.11
N ARG A 150 0.41 16.21 28.59
CA ARG A 150 -0.47 16.00 29.76
C ARG A 150 -1.65 15.04 29.49
N ILE A 151 -2.03 14.82 28.23
CA ILE A 151 -3.04 13.83 27.87
C ILE A 151 -2.42 12.44 27.99
N GLY A 152 -2.65 11.79 29.13
CA GLY A 152 -2.20 10.44 29.43
C GLY A 152 -3.10 9.35 28.84
N HIS A 153 -2.72 8.08 29.04
CA HIS A 153 -3.46 6.91 28.56
C HIS A 153 -4.88 6.78 29.17
N ASN A 154 -5.13 7.42 30.32
CA ASN A 154 -6.42 7.39 31.01
C ASN A 154 -7.35 8.55 30.62
N ALA A 155 -6.95 9.40 29.66
CA ALA A 155 -7.78 10.49 29.20
C ALA A 155 -8.98 10.01 28.35
N ASP A 156 -9.96 10.89 28.17
CA ASP A 156 -11.13 10.63 27.34
C ASP A 156 -10.72 10.15 25.92
N PRO A 157 -11.39 9.13 25.34
CA PRO A 157 -11.05 8.59 24.02
C PRO A 157 -10.93 9.65 22.91
N GLN A 158 -11.84 10.63 22.87
CA GLN A 158 -11.79 11.68 21.84
C GLN A 158 -10.58 12.59 22.03
N GLN A 159 -10.19 12.87 23.26
CA GLN A 159 -9.01 13.66 23.59
C GLN A 159 -7.71 12.93 23.23
N ARG A 160 -7.65 11.61 23.50
CA ARG A 160 -6.51 10.76 23.08
C ARG A 160 -6.39 10.71 21.56
N LEU A 161 -7.50 10.53 20.84
CA LEU A 161 -7.50 10.53 19.38
C LEU A 161 -7.06 11.88 18.79
N ALA A 162 -7.52 12.99 19.38
CA ALA A 162 -7.06 14.34 19.01
C ALA A 162 -5.54 14.51 19.21
N LYS A 163 -4.98 13.95 20.29
CA LYS A 163 -3.53 13.92 20.51
C LYS A 163 -2.80 13.13 19.42
N TYR A 164 -3.32 11.99 18.99
CA TYR A 164 -2.71 11.19 17.93
C TYR A 164 -2.74 11.91 16.58
N ILE A 165 -3.86 12.54 16.24
CA ILE A 165 -3.97 13.38 15.03
C ILE A 165 -2.95 14.53 15.08
N ALA A 166 -2.85 15.23 16.20
CA ALA A 166 -1.86 16.30 16.34
C ALA A 166 -0.42 15.76 16.21
N THR A 167 -0.13 14.62 16.82
CA THR A 167 1.19 13.97 16.73
C THR A 167 1.54 13.62 15.28
N SER A 168 0.59 13.12 14.50
CA SER A 168 0.82 12.71 13.11
C SER A 168 0.72 13.87 12.09
N ALA A 169 0.07 14.98 12.44
CA ALA A 169 -0.33 16.00 11.47
C ALA A 169 -0.11 17.47 11.90
N MET A 170 0.70 17.76 12.94
CA MET A 170 1.03 19.14 13.39
C MET A 170 1.87 19.98 12.40
N GLY A 171 2.09 19.50 11.17
CA GLY A 171 2.84 20.20 10.12
C GLY A 171 4.27 19.71 9.95
N ILE A 172 4.94 20.25 8.92
CA ILE A 172 6.28 19.82 8.50
C ILE A 172 7.31 20.15 9.59
N GLY A 173 7.99 19.13 10.11
CA GLY A 173 9.00 19.27 11.17
C GLY A 173 8.47 19.16 12.60
N ASN A 174 7.15 19.25 12.80
CA ASN A 174 6.50 19.14 14.12
C ASN A 174 5.62 17.89 14.26
N SER A 175 5.59 17.04 13.23
CA SER A 175 4.85 15.77 13.21
C SER A 175 5.81 14.59 13.21
N ARG A 176 5.37 13.47 13.80
CA ARG A 176 6.05 12.17 13.73
C ARG A 176 5.04 11.05 13.46
N PRO A 177 5.48 9.90 12.93
CA PRO A 177 4.65 8.71 12.93
C PRO A 177 4.22 8.33 14.36
N LEU A 178 3.05 7.71 14.47
CA LEU A 178 2.63 7.11 15.73
C LEU A 178 3.50 5.89 16.03
N SER A 179 3.75 5.65 17.31
CA SER A 179 4.28 4.37 17.76
C SER A 179 3.22 3.27 17.59
N GLN A 180 3.64 2.01 17.61
CA GLN A 180 2.73 0.87 17.48
C GLN A 180 1.60 0.89 18.53
N LYS A 181 1.92 1.22 19.79
CA LYS A 181 0.92 1.33 20.86
C LYS A 181 -0.06 2.48 20.64
N GLU A 182 0.43 3.64 20.20
CA GLU A 182 -0.41 4.80 19.90
C GLU A 182 -1.33 4.53 18.70
N ALA A 183 -0.83 3.86 17.66
CA ALA A 183 -1.62 3.47 16.50
C ALA A 183 -2.69 2.43 16.87
N MET A 184 -2.33 1.44 17.69
CA MET A 184 -3.28 0.45 18.22
C MET A 184 -4.41 1.13 18.98
N ASP A 185 -4.07 2.01 19.92
CA ASP A 185 -5.05 2.73 20.71
C ASP A 185 -5.93 3.66 19.86
N ALA A 186 -5.32 4.38 18.90
CA ALA A 186 -6.05 5.25 17.98
C ALA A 186 -7.11 4.47 17.18
N LEU A 187 -6.77 3.30 16.64
CA LEU A 187 -7.73 2.50 15.89
C LEU A 187 -8.76 1.82 16.81
N ALA A 188 -8.37 1.39 18.02
CA ALA A 188 -9.30 0.83 19.00
C ALA A 188 -10.42 1.84 19.35
N ILE A 189 -10.07 3.11 19.60
CA ILE A 189 -11.06 4.19 19.84
C ILE A 189 -12.07 4.30 18.69
N ILE A 190 -11.59 4.18 17.44
CA ILE A 190 -12.43 4.24 16.25
C ILE A 190 -13.36 3.02 16.17
N LEU A 191 -12.82 1.82 16.38
CA LEU A 191 -13.56 0.55 16.30
C LEU A 191 -14.60 0.41 17.41
N ASP A 192 -14.34 0.98 18.59
CA ASP A 192 -15.27 1.01 19.72
C ASP A 192 -16.37 2.07 19.55
N GLY A 193 -16.35 2.86 18.47
CA GLY A 193 -17.36 3.89 18.19
C GLY A 193 -17.22 5.16 19.02
N ASN A 194 -16.06 5.37 19.64
CA ASN A 194 -15.79 6.52 20.51
C ASN A 194 -15.16 7.72 19.77
N ALA A 195 -14.93 7.60 18.46
CA ALA A 195 -14.33 8.64 17.62
C ALA A 195 -15.40 9.50 16.92
N ASP A 196 -15.15 10.80 16.83
CA ASP A 196 -15.93 11.67 15.92
C ASP A 196 -15.57 11.35 14.46
N PRO A 197 -16.53 11.31 13.51
CA PRO A 197 -16.26 11.05 12.09
C PRO A 197 -15.19 11.97 11.48
N VAL A 198 -15.11 13.23 11.91
CA VAL A 198 -14.08 14.19 11.49
C VAL A 198 -12.69 13.73 11.97
N GLN A 199 -12.59 13.19 13.19
CA GLN A 199 -11.33 12.65 13.71
C GLN A 199 -10.88 11.41 12.93
N ILE A 200 -11.81 10.52 12.56
CA ILE A 200 -11.51 9.33 11.74
C ILE A 200 -10.92 9.76 10.39
N GLY A 201 -11.61 10.67 9.69
CA GLY A 201 -11.16 11.19 8.39
C GLY A 201 -9.80 11.90 8.50
N ALA A 202 -9.63 12.77 9.49
CA ALA A 202 -8.39 13.49 9.72
C ALA A 202 -7.20 12.55 9.98
N LEU A 203 -7.35 11.56 10.86
CA LEU A 203 -6.28 10.61 11.16
C LEU A 203 -5.89 9.81 9.91
N LEU A 204 -6.86 9.14 9.27
CA LEU A 204 -6.57 8.22 8.18
C LEU A 204 -6.03 8.93 6.94
N ALA A 205 -6.59 10.09 6.58
CA ALA A 205 -6.14 10.87 5.43
C ALA A 205 -4.73 11.46 5.65
N THR A 206 -4.45 11.99 6.85
CA THR A 206 -3.12 12.55 7.15
C THR A 206 -2.04 11.48 7.20
N MET A 207 -2.33 10.31 7.78
CA MET A 207 -1.43 9.15 7.73
C MET A 207 -1.18 8.68 6.31
N HIS A 208 -2.22 8.62 5.46
CA HIS A 208 -2.06 8.26 4.06
C HIS A 208 -1.16 9.24 3.31
N TYR A 209 -1.43 10.55 3.45
CA TYR A 209 -0.66 11.60 2.78
C TYR A 209 0.80 11.65 3.23
N ARG A 210 1.06 11.50 4.54
CA ARG A 210 2.42 11.44 5.10
C ARG A 210 3.19 10.18 4.69
N GLY A 211 2.47 9.10 4.39
CA GLY A 211 3.02 7.76 4.23
C GLY A 211 3.05 7.00 5.57
N VAL A 212 2.48 5.81 5.57
CA VAL A 212 2.36 4.96 6.76
C VAL A 212 3.66 4.23 7.07
N THR A 213 3.89 3.96 8.36
CA THR A 213 5.04 3.17 8.83
C THR A 213 4.62 1.76 9.23
N ALA A 214 5.58 0.83 9.30
CA ALA A 214 5.33 -0.54 9.72
C ALA A 214 4.75 -0.63 11.15
N ALA A 215 5.22 0.23 12.07
CA ALA A 215 4.72 0.29 13.44
C ALA A 215 3.25 0.72 13.50
N GLU A 216 2.86 1.70 12.69
CA GLU A 216 1.46 2.16 12.61
C GLU A 216 0.54 1.07 12.06
N LEU A 217 0.96 0.40 10.98
CA LEU A 217 0.19 -0.71 10.40
C LEU A 217 0.10 -1.89 11.37
N ALA A 218 1.20 -2.23 12.04
CA ALA A 218 1.21 -3.28 13.06
C ALA A 218 0.19 -2.95 14.15
N GLY A 219 0.24 -1.74 14.72
CA GLY A 219 -0.69 -1.30 15.77
C GLY A 219 -2.14 -1.38 15.33
N PHE A 220 -2.45 -0.93 14.10
CA PHE A 220 -3.79 -1.06 13.52
C PHE A 220 -4.23 -2.54 13.44
N ILE A 221 -3.35 -3.43 13.00
CA ILE A 221 -3.63 -4.87 12.95
C ILE A 221 -3.89 -5.44 14.35
N GLU A 222 -3.10 -5.04 15.37
CA GLU A 222 -3.33 -5.49 16.76
C GLU A 222 -4.69 -5.02 17.30
N ALA A 223 -5.08 -3.79 17.02
CA ALA A 223 -6.39 -3.25 17.40
C ALA A 223 -7.53 -4.01 16.72
N MET A 224 -7.38 -4.34 15.43
CA MET A 224 -8.34 -5.17 14.71
C MET A 224 -8.44 -6.58 15.30
N TRP A 225 -7.32 -7.19 15.69
CA TRP A 225 -7.32 -8.49 16.37
C TRP A 225 -8.01 -8.45 17.72
N GLN A 226 -7.75 -7.41 18.52
CA GLN A 226 -8.43 -7.20 19.78
C GLN A 226 -9.95 -7.04 19.58
N HIS A 227 -10.36 -6.26 18.58
CA HIS A 227 -11.78 -6.01 18.28
C HIS A 227 -12.54 -7.28 17.87
N ILE A 228 -11.92 -8.19 17.12
CA ILE A 228 -12.53 -9.47 16.73
C ILE A 228 -12.30 -10.60 17.76
N GLY A 229 -11.72 -10.30 18.93
CA GLY A 229 -11.46 -11.29 19.97
C GLY A 229 -10.43 -12.37 19.57
N ARG A 230 -9.49 -12.04 18.67
CA ARG A 230 -8.44 -12.98 18.25
C ARG A 230 -7.39 -13.14 19.36
N ASP A 231 -7.43 -14.28 20.05
CA ASP A 231 -6.41 -14.66 21.03
C ASP A 231 -5.09 -15.07 20.35
N ARG A 232 -4.01 -14.37 20.71
CA ARG A 232 -2.64 -14.60 20.22
C ARG A 232 -2.00 -15.88 20.75
N HIS A 233 -2.44 -16.39 21.90
CA HIS A 233 -1.80 -17.52 22.57
C HIS A 233 -2.31 -18.88 22.10
N ARG A 234 -3.47 -18.91 21.44
CA ARG A 234 -4.09 -20.15 20.97
C ARG A 234 -3.54 -20.53 19.59
N ALA A 235 -3.29 -21.83 19.39
CA ALA A 235 -2.65 -22.37 18.19
C ALA A 235 -3.36 -22.02 16.88
N ALA A 236 -2.60 -22.05 15.78
CA ALA A 236 -3.09 -21.88 14.42
C ALA A 236 -4.17 -22.91 14.08
N THR A 237 -5.26 -22.46 13.46
CA THR A 237 -6.39 -23.33 13.07
C THR A 237 -6.47 -23.55 11.56
N VAL A 238 -5.70 -22.80 10.78
CA VAL A 238 -5.69 -22.81 9.32
C VAL A 238 -4.25 -22.91 8.79
N ASP A 239 -4.04 -23.47 7.61
CA ASP A 239 -2.71 -23.56 7.01
C ASP A 239 -2.33 -22.28 6.26
N LEU A 240 -3.28 -21.75 5.47
CA LEU A 240 -3.05 -20.61 4.59
C LEU A 240 -4.11 -19.51 4.75
N ASP A 241 -3.65 -18.28 4.97
CA ASP A 241 -4.45 -17.06 4.86
C ASP A 241 -4.23 -16.41 3.50
N TRP A 242 -5.32 -16.09 2.81
CA TRP A 242 -5.30 -15.60 1.43
C TRP A 242 -6.24 -14.38 1.28
N PRO A 243 -5.78 -13.17 1.67
CA PRO A 243 -6.55 -11.94 1.49
C PRO A 243 -6.84 -11.64 0.01
N ALA A 244 -8.06 -11.19 -0.25
CA ALA A 244 -8.59 -10.92 -1.59
C ALA A 244 -9.42 -9.63 -1.59
N TYR A 245 -8.75 -8.47 -1.60
CA TYR A 245 -9.38 -7.14 -1.64
C TYR A 245 -9.33 -6.53 -3.04
N MET A 246 -9.67 -7.34 -4.04
CA MET A 246 -9.67 -6.95 -5.44
C MET A 246 -10.56 -5.72 -5.66
N SER A 247 -10.05 -4.73 -6.39
CA SER A 247 -10.82 -3.53 -6.74
C SER A 247 -12.06 -3.91 -7.57
N PRO A 248 -13.23 -3.29 -7.33
CA PRO A 248 -14.40 -3.48 -8.19
C PRO A 248 -14.14 -3.09 -9.66
N LYS A 249 -13.12 -2.26 -9.93
CA LYS A 249 -12.71 -1.88 -11.29
C LYS A 249 -11.87 -2.97 -11.99
N HIS A 250 -11.44 -4.03 -11.28
CA HIS A 250 -10.62 -5.10 -11.82
C HIS A 250 -11.46 -6.07 -12.66
N ARG A 251 -11.21 -6.09 -13.97
CA ARG A 251 -12.04 -6.84 -14.93
C ARG A 251 -11.68 -8.31 -15.03
N ASP A 252 -10.41 -8.66 -14.89
CA ASP A 252 -9.96 -10.04 -15.09
C ASP A 252 -10.60 -11.02 -14.11
N ALA A 253 -10.74 -12.26 -14.57
CA ALA A 253 -11.32 -13.33 -13.77
C ALA A 253 -10.41 -13.70 -12.59
N PRO A 254 -10.98 -14.05 -11.42
CA PRO A 254 -10.20 -14.32 -10.21
C PRO A 254 -9.64 -15.76 -10.23
N TRP A 255 -8.62 -16.01 -11.05
CA TRP A 255 -8.02 -17.34 -11.20
C TRP A 255 -7.39 -17.90 -9.92
N PHE A 256 -7.00 -17.03 -8.99
CA PHE A 256 -6.50 -17.44 -7.67
C PHE A 256 -7.52 -18.24 -6.85
N LEU A 257 -8.84 -18.10 -7.06
CA LEU A 257 -9.83 -18.94 -6.37
C LEU A 257 -9.71 -20.41 -6.76
N HIS A 258 -9.50 -20.69 -8.05
CA HIS A 258 -9.22 -22.06 -8.51
C HIS A 258 -7.90 -22.58 -7.93
N SER A 259 -6.92 -21.70 -7.72
CA SER A 259 -5.65 -22.06 -7.07
C SER A 259 -5.85 -22.43 -5.60
N ALA A 260 -6.65 -21.64 -4.86
CA ALA A 260 -7.01 -21.92 -3.47
C ALA A 260 -7.73 -23.27 -3.33
N ARG A 261 -8.63 -23.61 -4.28
CA ARG A 261 -9.29 -24.93 -4.32
C ARG A 261 -8.29 -26.07 -4.49
N LEU A 262 -7.31 -25.93 -5.37
CA LEU A 262 -6.27 -26.97 -5.54
C LEU A 262 -5.44 -27.13 -4.27
N VAL A 263 -5.12 -26.04 -3.55
CA VAL A 263 -4.45 -26.11 -2.25
C VAL A 263 -5.32 -26.85 -1.22
N ALA A 264 -6.62 -26.56 -1.17
CA ALA A 264 -7.57 -27.26 -0.30
C ALA A 264 -7.67 -28.76 -0.61
N MET A 265 -7.75 -29.11 -1.91
CA MET A 265 -7.73 -30.50 -2.39
C MET A 265 -6.45 -31.25 -2.04
N SER A 266 -5.33 -30.54 -1.84
CA SER A 266 -4.07 -31.14 -1.40
C SER A 266 -4.02 -31.49 0.09
N GLY A 267 -5.08 -31.17 0.84
CA GLY A 267 -5.25 -31.45 2.26
C GLY A 267 -4.99 -30.27 3.19
N HIS A 268 -4.63 -29.10 2.66
CA HIS A 268 -4.31 -27.91 3.46
C HIS A 268 -5.53 -27.01 3.66
N SER A 269 -5.75 -26.48 4.86
CA SER A 269 -6.87 -25.57 5.09
C SER A 269 -6.56 -24.15 4.61
N VAL A 270 -7.49 -23.53 3.87
CA VAL A 270 -7.33 -22.21 3.25
C VAL A 270 -8.47 -21.29 3.70
N LEU A 271 -8.13 -20.14 4.27
CA LEU A 271 -9.09 -19.06 4.49
C LEU A 271 -8.86 -17.97 3.45
N LEU A 272 -9.86 -17.75 2.61
CA LEU A 272 -9.95 -16.55 1.79
C LEU A 272 -10.76 -15.51 2.54
N HIS A 273 -10.33 -14.25 2.55
CA HIS A 273 -11.14 -13.16 3.10
C HIS A 273 -10.99 -11.88 2.28
N GLY A 274 -12.07 -11.11 2.13
CA GLY A 274 -12.08 -10.04 1.14
C GLY A 274 -13.19 -9.02 1.33
N HIS A 275 -13.33 -8.11 0.36
CA HIS A 275 -14.37 -7.09 0.43
C HIS A 275 -15.77 -7.70 0.28
N VAL A 276 -16.78 -7.10 0.91
CA VAL A 276 -18.19 -7.38 0.61
C VAL A 276 -18.57 -6.58 -0.61
N GLY A 277 -19.10 -7.23 -1.64
CA GLY A 277 -19.61 -6.58 -2.84
C GLY A 277 -20.54 -5.40 -2.58
N GLN A 278 -20.32 -4.26 -3.26
CA GLN A 278 -21.25 -3.14 -3.33
C GLN A 278 -21.38 -2.64 -4.78
N GLY A 279 -22.59 -2.31 -5.24
CA GLY A 279 -22.87 -1.82 -6.59
C GLY A 279 -22.98 -2.89 -7.69
N GLU A 280 -23.09 -2.49 -8.96
CA GLU A 280 -23.34 -3.38 -10.13
C GLU A 280 -22.23 -4.42 -10.39
N ASN A 281 -21.01 -4.20 -9.88
CA ASN A 281 -19.89 -5.15 -9.93
C ASN A 281 -19.50 -5.68 -8.53
N GLY A 282 -20.32 -5.40 -7.52
CA GLY A 282 -20.19 -5.96 -6.19
C GLY A 282 -20.52 -7.45 -6.20
N GLY A 283 -19.78 -8.26 -5.43
CA GLY A 283 -20.14 -9.66 -5.21
C GLY A 283 -19.31 -10.64 -6.04
N LYS A 284 -18.33 -10.15 -6.82
CA LYS A 284 -17.55 -10.99 -7.75
C LYS A 284 -16.86 -12.16 -7.05
N LEU A 285 -16.39 -11.98 -5.83
CA LEU A 285 -15.68 -13.02 -5.08
C LEU A 285 -16.66 -13.96 -4.39
N GLU A 286 -17.78 -13.45 -3.87
CA GLU A 286 -18.89 -14.22 -3.31
C GLU A 286 -19.48 -15.15 -4.38
N LEU A 287 -19.85 -14.60 -5.53
CA LEU A 287 -20.36 -15.36 -6.67
C LEU A 287 -19.37 -16.42 -7.15
N ALA A 288 -18.07 -16.08 -7.18
CA ALA A 288 -17.04 -17.03 -7.57
C ALA A 288 -16.81 -18.11 -6.49
N ALA A 289 -16.94 -17.78 -5.20
CA ALA A 289 -16.85 -18.73 -4.10
C ALA A 289 -18.04 -19.70 -4.11
N GLU A 290 -19.27 -19.19 -4.20
CA GLU A 290 -20.50 -19.99 -4.33
C GLU A 290 -20.43 -20.92 -5.54
N ALA A 291 -20.05 -20.38 -6.70
CA ALA A 291 -19.89 -21.17 -7.92
C ALA A 291 -18.89 -22.32 -7.73
N CYS A 292 -17.83 -22.12 -6.93
CA CYS A 292 -16.83 -23.12 -6.61
C CYS A 292 -17.24 -24.16 -5.56
N GLY A 293 -18.40 -23.99 -4.93
CA GLY A 293 -18.79 -24.75 -3.74
C GLY A 293 -17.94 -24.40 -2.50
N ILE A 294 -17.41 -23.16 -2.43
CA ILE A 294 -16.71 -22.66 -1.25
C ILE A 294 -17.73 -21.95 -0.36
N SER A 295 -17.85 -22.39 0.90
CA SER A 295 -18.75 -21.77 1.86
C SER A 295 -18.46 -20.28 2.08
N VAL A 296 -19.43 -19.42 1.75
CA VAL A 296 -19.41 -17.98 2.06
C VAL A 296 -19.91 -17.79 3.49
N CYS A 297 -19.00 -17.43 4.39
CA CYS A 297 -19.25 -17.36 5.82
C CYS A 297 -19.66 -15.95 6.26
N HIS A 298 -20.50 -15.83 7.28
CA HIS A 298 -20.95 -14.55 7.83
C HIS A 298 -20.41 -14.27 9.24
N SER A 299 -19.56 -15.14 9.76
CA SER A 299 -18.89 -14.96 11.05
C SER A 299 -17.55 -15.71 11.09
N LEU A 300 -16.68 -15.32 12.04
CA LEU A 300 -15.44 -16.05 12.32
C LEU A 300 -15.68 -17.50 12.72
N SER A 301 -16.72 -17.76 13.50
CA SER A 301 -17.07 -19.11 13.95
C SER A 301 -17.46 -20.02 12.77
N GLN A 302 -18.29 -19.52 11.85
CA GLN A 302 -18.64 -20.25 10.62
C GLN A 302 -17.42 -20.50 9.74
N ALA A 303 -16.54 -19.50 9.58
CA ALA A 303 -15.31 -19.67 8.81
C ALA A 303 -14.37 -20.72 9.42
N ALA A 304 -14.27 -20.76 10.76
CA ALA A 304 -13.49 -21.77 11.47
C ALA A 304 -14.09 -23.19 11.29
N GLU A 305 -15.41 -23.32 11.33
CA GLU A 305 -16.10 -24.59 11.09
C GLU A 305 -15.92 -25.06 9.63
N ALA A 306 -16.18 -24.20 8.65
CA ALA A 306 -16.04 -24.52 7.23
C ALA A 306 -14.59 -24.85 6.85
N THR A 307 -13.58 -24.13 7.36
CA THR A 307 -12.18 -24.48 7.11
C THR A 307 -11.76 -25.81 7.76
N ALA A 308 -12.42 -26.23 8.85
CA ALA A 308 -12.18 -27.52 9.49
C ALA A 308 -12.85 -28.69 8.74
N SER A 309 -14.10 -28.51 8.28
CA SER A 309 -14.87 -29.55 7.58
C SER A 309 -14.53 -29.66 6.09
N GLU A 310 -14.47 -28.53 5.38
CA GLU A 310 -14.35 -28.43 3.91
C GLU A 310 -12.94 -28.06 3.44
N ARG A 311 -12.03 -27.74 4.36
CA ARG A 311 -10.66 -27.24 4.10
C ARG A 311 -10.59 -25.89 3.41
N ILE A 312 -11.71 -25.26 3.03
CA ILE A 312 -11.70 -23.95 2.41
C ILE A 312 -12.95 -23.16 2.80
N ALA A 313 -12.79 -21.87 3.05
CA ALA A 313 -13.91 -20.96 3.27
C ALA A 313 -13.60 -19.58 2.70
N TYR A 314 -14.66 -18.84 2.35
CA TYR A 314 -14.59 -17.43 2.02
C TYR A 314 -15.27 -16.61 3.12
N LEU A 315 -14.55 -15.67 3.74
CA LEU A 315 -15.08 -14.79 4.77
C LEU A 315 -15.05 -13.33 4.27
N PRO A 316 -16.19 -12.76 3.85
CA PRO A 316 -16.28 -11.34 3.57
C PRO A 316 -15.96 -10.51 4.83
N ILE A 317 -15.38 -9.32 4.63
CA ILE A 317 -14.92 -8.45 5.72
C ILE A 317 -16.05 -8.02 6.67
N GLY A 318 -17.29 -7.96 6.18
CA GLY A 318 -18.47 -7.71 7.02
C GLY A 318 -18.75 -8.82 8.04
N GLY A 319 -18.38 -10.07 7.73
CA GLY A 319 -18.45 -11.20 8.66
C GLY A 319 -17.34 -11.20 9.72
N LEU A 320 -16.31 -10.36 9.55
CA LEU A 320 -15.30 -10.09 10.59
C LEU A 320 -15.78 -8.97 11.53
N SER A 321 -16.17 -7.83 10.95
CA SER A 321 -16.77 -6.71 11.68
C SER A 321 -17.41 -5.74 10.68
N LEU A 322 -18.63 -5.32 10.98
CA LEU A 322 -19.30 -4.26 10.22
C LEU A 322 -18.53 -2.94 10.28
N GLN A 323 -17.77 -2.68 11.36
CA GLN A 323 -16.91 -1.51 11.46
C GLN A 323 -15.75 -1.56 10.47
N PHE A 324 -15.16 -2.74 10.23
CA PHE A 324 -14.10 -2.89 9.23
C PHE A 324 -14.63 -2.60 7.83
N GLN A 325 -15.82 -3.11 7.52
CA GLN A 325 -16.50 -2.82 6.27
C GLN A 325 -16.78 -1.32 6.10
N ALA A 326 -17.32 -0.66 7.14
CA ALA A 326 -17.61 0.78 7.11
C ALA A 326 -16.34 1.62 6.86
N LEU A 327 -15.24 1.31 7.55
CA LEU A 327 -13.98 2.04 7.40
C LEU A 327 -13.33 1.83 6.03
N LEU A 328 -13.42 0.62 5.44
CA LEU A 328 -12.98 0.40 4.06
C LEU A 328 -13.88 1.10 3.04
N GLY A 329 -15.18 1.25 3.36
CA GLY A 329 -16.16 1.96 2.56
C GLY A 329 -15.89 3.46 2.43
N LEU A 330 -15.10 4.05 3.34
CA LEU A 330 -14.70 5.46 3.27
C LEU A 330 -13.95 5.81 1.97
N HIS A 331 -13.36 4.82 1.29
CA HIS A 331 -12.79 5.03 -0.04
C HIS A 331 -13.80 5.65 -1.02
N GLY A 332 -15.07 5.24 -0.98
CA GLY A 332 -16.09 5.78 -1.89
C GLY A 332 -16.43 7.25 -1.63
N ILE A 333 -16.21 7.73 -0.40
CA ILE A 333 -16.47 9.12 -0.01
C ILE A 333 -15.24 10.00 -0.27
N LEU A 334 -14.06 9.49 0.05
CA LEU A 334 -12.81 10.24 -0.03
C LEU A 334 -12.10 10.10 -1.39
N GLU A 335 -12.54 9.16 -2.23
CA GLU A 335 -11.94 8.81 -3.53
C GLU A 335 -10.42 8.56 -3.46
N MET A 336 -9.94 8.12 -2.29
CA MET A 336 -8.54 7.84 -2.02
C MET A 336 -8.39 6.58 -1.17
N ARG A 337 -7.23 5.91 -1.30
CA ARG A 337 -6.90 4.77 -0.44
C ARG A 337 -6.55 5.26 0.96
N LEU A 338 -6.90 4.46 1.95
CA LEU A 338 -6.58 4.72 3.35
C LEU A 338 -5.60 3.66 3.86
N PRO A 339 -4.95 3.89 5.01
CA PRO A 339 -4.05 2.90 5.63
C PRO A 339 -4.69 1.52 5.79
N LEU A 340 -6.01 1.46 5.99
CA LEU A 340 -6.73 0.20 6.14
C LEU A 340 -6.66 -0.70 4.91
N ASN A 341 -6.59 -0.14 3.70
CA ASN A 341 -6.45 -0.93 2.48
C ASN A 341 -5.10 -1.67 2.39
N THR A 342 -4.14 -1.33 3.25
CA THR A 342 -2.85 -2.02 3.41
C THR A 342 -2.92 -3.02 4.56
N VAL A 343 -3.48 -2.59 5.69
CA VAL A 343 -3.64 -3.40 6.92
C VAL A 343 -4.36 -4.72 6.69
N VAL A 344 -5.43 -4.68 5.89
CA VAL A 344 -6.29 -5.84 5.68
C VAL A 344 -5.58 -7.06 5.09
N HIS A 345 -4.43 -6.89 4.41
CA HIS A 345 -3.66 -8.00 3.84
C HIS A 345 -2.87 -8.80 4.88
N LEU A 346 -2.70 -8.29 6.09
CA LEU A 346 -1.98 -8.98 7.17
C LEU A 346 -2.92 -9.32 8.35
N LEU A 347 -4.23 -9.25 8.13
CA LEU A 347 -5.21 -9.45 9.18
C LEU A 347 -5.22 -10.90 9.69
N ASN A 348 -5.10 -11.90 8.82
CA ASN A 348 -5.00 -13.32 9.17
C ASN A 348 -5.94 -13.74 10.32
N PRO A 349 -7.26 -13.57 10.17
CA PRO A 349 -8.18 -13.55 11.32
C PRO A 349 -8.29 -14.92 12.03
N LEU A 350 -8.02 -16.03 11.34
CA LEU A 350 -7.98 -17.38 11.92
C LEU A 350 -6.56 -17.88 12.22
N ARG A 351 -5.55 -17.00 12.27
CA ARG A 351 -4.16 -17.33 12.66
C ARG A 351 -3.59 -18.46 11.81
N ALA A 352 -3.79 -18.40 10.51
CA ALA A 352 -3.16 -19.33 9.58
C ALA A 352 -1.64 -19.33 9.77
N ARG A 353 -1.03 -20.50 9.60
CA ARG A 353 0.43 -20.70 9.73
C ARG A 353 1.23 -19.89 8.73
N SER A 354 0.67 -19.70 7.54
CA SER A 354 1.28 -18.94 6.46
C SER A 354 0.29 -17.98 5.82
N GLY A 355 0.78 -16.86 5.30
CA GLY A 355 -0.02 -15.88 4.54
C GLY A 355 0.54 -15.62 3.14
N ILE A 356 -0.33 -15.44 2.15
CA ILE A 356 0.06 -15.08 0.78
C ILE A 356 -0.62 -13.78 0.34
N ILE A 357 0.16 -12.78 -0.07
CA ILE A 357 -0.34 -11.44 -0.41
C ILE A 357 0.20 -10.95 -1.75
N GLY A 358 -0.57 -10.11 -2.45
CA GLY A 358 -0.14 -9.46 -3.70
C GLY A 358 0.17 -7.99 -3.48
N VAL A 359 1.44 -7.60 -3.66
CA VAL A 359 1.90 -6.22 -3.47
C VAL A 359 2.81 -5.79 -4.62
N ALA A 360 2.24 -5.05 -5.58
CA ALA A 360 2.94 -4.69 -6.81
C ALA A 360 4.14 -3.71 -6.63
N ARG A 361 4.09 -2.82 -5.64
CA ARG A 361 5.11 -1.77 -5.47
C ARG A 361 6.22 -2.22 -4.50
N PRO A 362 7.51 -2.19 -4.88
CA PRO A 362 8.61 -2.65 -4.03
C PRO A 362 8.66 -2.00 -2.63
N SER A 363 8.47 -0.69 -2.54
CA SER A 363 8.44 0.02 -1.24
C SER A 363 7.32 -0.47 -0.31
N TYR A 364 6.18 -0.88 -0.89
CA TYR A 364 5.09 -1.45 -0.13
C TYR A 364 5.37 -2.92 0.23
N GLN A 365 6.14 -3.67 -0.57
CA GLN A 365 6.54 -5.03 -0.21
C GLN A 365 7.37 -5.03 1.07
N GLU A 366 8.39 -4.15 1.14
CA GLU A 366 9.22 -3.97 2.34
C GLU A 366 8.39 -3.54 3.55
N LEU A 367 7.47 -2.59 3.36
CA LEU A 367 6.54 -2.16 4.40
C LEU A 367 5.69 -3.32 4.96
N HIS A 368 5.17 -4.21 4.11
CA HIS A 368 4.41 -5.38 4.57
C HIS A 368 5.31 -6.39 5.29
N ARG A 369 6.51 -6.67 4.79
CA ARG A 369 7.48 -7.55 5.48
C ARG A 369 7.84 -7.00 6.86
N ASP A 370 8.14 -5.71 6.95
CA ASP A 370 8.56 -5.09 8.20
C ASP A 370 7.39 -5.01 9.20
N THR A 371 6.16 -4.81 8.71
CA THR A 371 4.93 -4.92 9.53
C THR A 371 4.76 -6.36 10.03
N ALA A 372 4.92 -7.35 9.15
CA ALA A 372 4.80 -8.77 9.48
C ALA A 372 5.82 -9.20 10.55
N ARG A 373 7.05 -8.66 10.52
CA ARG A 373 8.06 -8.88 11.57
C ARG A 373 7.62 -8.33 12.92
N LEU A 374 7.08 -7.11 12.97
CA LEU A 374 6.57 -6.51 14.22
C LEU A 374 5.41 -7.31 14.82
N LEU A 375 4.66 -8.01 13.97
CA LEU A 375 3.57 -8.91 14.34
C LEU A 375 4.02 -10.35 14.60
N CYS A 376 5.33 -10.63 14.53
CA CYS A 376 5.92 -11.96 14.68
C CYS A 376 5.35 -13.00 13.71
N VAL A 377 5.02 -12.60 12.47
CA VAL A 377 4.60 -13.53 11.42
C VAL A 377 5.81 -14.35 10.95
N GLU A 378 5.70 -15.67 10.99
CA GLU A 378 6.80 -16.56 10.62
C GLU A 378 6.89 -16.79 9.11
N ASN A 379 5.73 -17.00 8.45
CA ASN A 379 5.66 -17.40 7.04
C ASN A 379 4.75 -16.46 6.26
N LEU A 380 5.32 -15.73 5.29
CA LEU A 380 4.61 -14.79 4.43
C LEU A 380 5.24 -14.80 3.04
N ALA A 381 4.45 -15.01 1.99
CA ALA A 381 4.87 -14.79 0.61
C ALA A 381 4.19 -13.55 0.02
N ILE A 382 5.00 -12.64 -0.52
CA ILE A 382 4.58 -11.40 -1.17
C ILE A 382 4.87 -11.54 -2.67
N LEU A 383 3.82 -11.54 -3.48
CA LEU A 383 3.90 -11.62 -4.93
C LEU A 383 4.01 -10.20 -5.50
N GLY A 384 5.12 -9.92 -6.21
CA GLY A 384 5.47 -8.56 -6.64
C GLY A 384 4.72 -8.00 -7.85
N ASN A 385 3.84 -8.78 -8.48
CA ASN A 385 3.24 -8.41 -9.78
C ASN A 385 1.72 -8.20 -9.72
N THR A 386 1.08 -8.52 -8.60
CA THR A 386 -0.36 -8.31 -8.38
C THR A 386 -0.59 -7.38 -7.21
N ARG A 387 -1.75 -6.72 -7.19
CA ARG A 387 -2.10 -5.74 -6.17
C ARG A 387 -3.44 -6.14 -5.55
N ASP A 388 -3.48 -6.12 -4.23
CA ASP A 388 -4.67 -6.33 -3.40
C ASP A 388 -5.19 -7.78 -3.32
N PHE A 389 -4.61 -8.70 -4.09
CA PHE A 389 -4.85 -10.13 -4.00
C PHE A 389 -3.62 -10.85 -4.53
N ALA A 390 -3.31 -12.02 -3.98
CA ALA A 390 -2.17 -12.79 -4.45
C ALA A 390 -2.57 -13.68 -5.65
N GLN A 391 -2.03 -13.37 -6.81
CA GLN A 391 -2.07 -14.22 -8.00
C GLN A 391 -0.74 -14.11 -8.73
N PHE A 392 -0.21 -15.24 -9.19
CA PHE A 392 1.04 -15.29 -9.92
C PHE A 392 0.84 -14.89 -11.38
N THR A 393 1.81 -14.19 -11.97
CA THR A 393 1.77 -13.79 -13.39
C THR A 393 2.87 -14.54 -14.15
N PRO A 394 2.62 -15.75 -14.65
CA PRO A 394 3.68 -16.65 -15.12
C PRO A 394 4.41 -16.16 -16.37
N PHE A 395 3.82 -15.25 -17.13
CA PHE A 395 4.38 -14.71 -18.38
C PHE A 395 5.33 -13.53 -18.17
N ARG A 396 5.66 -13.22 -16.92
CA ARG A 396 6.64 -12.21 -16.54
C ARG A 396 7.48 -12.75 -15.39
N SER A 397 8.74 -12.36 -15.37
CA SER A 397 9.61 -12.63 -14.23
C SER A 397 8.94 -12.08 -12.98
N THR A 398 8.76 -12.93 -11.97
CA THR A 398 8.02 -12.59 -10.76
C THR A 398 8.92 -12.79 -9.56
N ARG A 399 9.17 -11.69 -8.85
CA ARG A 399 9.87 -11.69 -7.57
C ARG A 399 8.92 -12.20 -6.49
N ILE A 400 9.38 -13.22 -5.76
CA ILE A 400 8.75 -13.68 -4.51
C ILE A 400 9.62 -13.19 -3.37
N PHE A 401 9.00 -12.49 -2.44
CA PHE A 401 9.66 -11.82 -1.33
C PHE A 401 8.86 -12.05 -0.05
N GLY A 402 9.47 -12.09 1.13
CA GLY A 402 8.72 -12.19 2.38
C GLY A 402 9.50 -12.88 3.49
N LEU A 403 8.84 -13.76 4.24
CA LEU A 403 9.36 -14.44 5.42
C LEU A 403 9.17 -15.95 5.34
N SER A 404 10.17 -16.71 5.76
CA SER A 404 10.06 -18.14 6.09
C SER A 404 10.76 -18.39 7.41
N LYS A 405 10.05 -18.98 8.38
CA LYS A 405 10.55 -19.19 9.76
C LYS A 405 11.11 -17.90 10.38
N GLY A 406 10.45 -16.78 10.09
CA GLY A 406 10.83 -15.43 10.54
C GLY A 406 12.06 -14.81 9.85
N LYS A 407 12.66 -15.50 8.86
CA LYS A 407 13.82 -15.02 8.10
C LYS A 407 13.41 -14.54 6.72
N ASP A 408 14.15 -13.57 6.21
CA ASP A 408 13.90 -13.02 4.87
C ASP A 408 14.14 -14.07 3.81
N ILE A 409 13.17 -14.16 2.90
CA ILE A 409 13.29 -14.93 1.67
C ILE A 409 13.11 -13.99 0.48
N GLU A 410 13.93 -14.21 -0.53
CA GLU A 410 13.82 -13.54 -1.81
C GLU A 410 14.32 -14.47 -2.90
N PHE A 411 13.51 -14.68 -3.93
CA PHE A 411 13.90 -15.38 -5.14
C PHE A 411 13.03 -14.92 -6.31
N ILE A 412 13.52 -15.19 -7.52
CA ILE A 412 12.86 -14.80 -8.76
C ILE A 412 12.47 -16.08 -9.50
N ILE A 413 11.22 -16.14 -9.94
CA ILE A 413 10.76 -17.18 -10.85
C ILE A 413 10.77 -16.60 -12.27
N PRO A 414 11.49 -17.24 -13.21
CA PRO A 414 11.59 -16.75 -14.58
C PRO A 414 10.24 -16.79 -15.28
N ALA A 415 10.08 -15.92 -16.28
CA ALA A 415 8.91 -15.94 -17.14
C ALA A 415 8.83 -17.26 -17.91
N ARG A 416 7.63 -17.80 -18.03
CA ARG A 416 7.29 -18.89 -18.95
C ARG A 416 6.89 -18.31 -20.31
N GLU A 417 6.97 -19.16 -21.33
CA GLU A 417 6.48 -18.82 -22.67
C GLU A 417 5.03 -18.35 -22.58
N THR A 418 4.68 -17.37 -23.42
CA THR A 418 3.37 -16.71 -23.40
C THR A 418 2.49 -17.38 -24.46
N PRO A 419 1.49 -18.20 -24.08
CA PRO A 419 0.59 -18.83 -25.03
C PRO A 419 -0.25 -17.78 -25.77
N PRO A 420 -0.72 -18.11 -27.00
CA PRO A 420 -1.64 -17.24 -27.74
C PRO A 420 -2.89 -16.95 -26.90
N ALA A 421 -3.43 -15.73 -27.05
CA ALA A 421 -4.64 -15.33 -26.35
C ALA A 421 -5.87 -15.86 -27.11
N GLU A 422 -6.51 -16.89 -26.57
CA GLU A 422 -7.79 -17.41 -27.08
C GLU A 422 -8.87 -17.14 -26.04
N MET A 423 -9.61 -16.03 -26.18
CA MET A 423 -10.90 -15.91 -25.48
C MET A 423 -12.02 -16.28 -26.47
N PRO A 424 -12.74 -17.39 -26.24
CA PRO A 424 -13.91 -17.72 -27.04
C PRO A 424 -14.96 -16.61 -26.86
N THR A 425 -15.39 -16.01 -27.96
CA THR A 425 -16.33 -14.87 -28.00
C THR A 425 -17.74 -15.20 -27.48
N MET A 426 -18.04 -16.48 -27.25
CA MET A 426 -19.38 -16.98 -26.94
C MET A 426 -19.69 -17.07 -25.44
N PHE A 427 -18.70 -16.86 -24.56
CA PHE A 427 -18.89 -16.92 -23.11
C PHE A 427 -18.83 -15.53 -22.46
N THR A 428 -19.67 -15.30 -21.46
CA THR A 428 -19.40 -14.24 -20.48
C THR A 428 -18.11 -14.56 -19.70
N SER A 429 -17.47 -13.55 -19.09
CA SER A 429 -16.24 -13.78 -18.32
C SER A 429 -16.41 -14.78 -17.17
N PHE A 430 -17.61 -14.84 -16.56
CA PHE A 430 -17.92 -15.80 -15.51
C PHE A 430 -18.12 -17.22 -16.04
N GLU A 431 -18.88 -17.39 -17.13
CA GLU A 431 -19.04 -18.69 -17.78
C GLU A 431 -17.72 -19.24 -18.28
N TYR A 432 -16.88 -18.38 -18.88
CA TYR A 432 -15.55 -18.74 -19.33
C TYR A 432 -14.67 -19.24 -18.17
N TRP A 433 -14.65 -18.49 -17.06
CA TRP A 433 -13.90 -18.86 -15.86
C TRP A 433 -14.34 -20.20 -15.25
N ARG A 434 -15.64 -20.52 -15.34
CA ARG A 434 -16.17 -21.85 -14.98
C ARG A 434 -15.79 -22.91 -16.01
N ALA A 435 -15.90 -22.60 -17.30
CA ALA A 435 -15.62 -23.51 -18.40
C ALA A 435 -14.16 -24.01 -18.37
N VAL A 436 -13.19 -23.14 -18.06
CA VAL A 436 -11.79 -23.52 -17.89
C VAL A 436 -11.61 -24.54 -16.75
N TRP A 437 -12.29 -24.37 -15.61
CA TRP A 437 -12.23 -25.35 -14.52
C TRP A 437 -12.83 -26.69 -14.93
N THR A 438 -14.02 -26.70 -15.52
CA THR A 438 -14.68 -27.95 -15.95
C THR A 438 -13.97 -28.65 -17.12
N GLY A 439 -13.12 -27.92 -17.85
CA GLY A 439 -12.48 -28.38 -19.09
C GLY A 439 -13.38 -28.22 -20.33
N ALA A 440 -14.52 -27.55 -20.22
CA ALA A 440 -15.38 -27.17 -21.34
C ALA A 440 -14.76 -26.08 -22.22
N ALA A 441 -13.86 -25.27 -21.66
CA ALA A 441 -12.97 -24.38 -22.40
C ALA A 441 -11.51 -24.74 -22.06
N ARG A 442 -10.61 -24.60 -23.03
CA ARG A 442 -9.16 -24.71 -22.82
C ARG A 442 -8.55 -23.33 -22.89
N ASP A 443 -7.73 -23.01 -21.90
CA ASP A 443 -6.98 -21.75 -21.84
C ASP A 443 -5.66 -22.01 -21.16
N GLU A 444 -4.62 -22.23 -21.98
CA GLU A 444 -3.28 -22.50 -21.46
C GLU A 444 -2.77 -21.34 -20.59
N ARG A 445 -3.19 -20.09 -20.85
CA ARG A 445 -2.77 -18.93 -20.07
C ARG A 445 -3.39 -18.97 -18.67
N ALA A 446 -4.68 -19.24 -18.59
CA ALA A 446 -5.40 -19.37 -17.33
C ALA A 446 -4.91 -20.59 -16.56
N GLU A 447 -4.75 -21.75 -17.21
CA GLU A 447 -4.23 -22.97 -16.59
C GLU A 447 -2.83 -22.75 -15.99
N THR A 448 -1.91 -22.15 -16.75
CA THR A 448 -0.56 -21.84 -16.24
C THR A 448 -0.63 -20.87 -15.05
N THR A 449 -1.52 -19.87 -15.11
CA THR A 449 -1.74 -18.92 -14.00
C THR A 449 -2.22 -19.64 -12.75
N ILE A 450 -3.21 -20.53 -12.86
CA ILE A 450 -3.75 -21.32 -11.76
C ILE A 450 -2.67 -22.24 -11.18
N LEU A 451 -1.96 -22.98 -12.03
CA LEU A 451 -0.96 -23.96 -11.63
C LEU A 451 0.25 -23.30 -10.94
N SER A 452 0.75 -22.18 -11.47
CA SER A 452 1.86 -21.44 -10.87
C SER A 452 1.46 -20.76 -9.57
N THR A 453 0.24 -20.20 -9.50
CA THR A 453 -0.27 -19.59 -8.25
C THR A 453 -0.43 -20.66 -7.16
N THR A 454 -0.93 -21.85 -7.52
CA THR A 454 -1.02 -23.02 -6.63
C THR A 454 0.35 -23.48 -6.16
N ALA A 455 1.34 -23.52 -7.07
CA ALA A 455 2.70 -23.94 -6.73
C ALA A 455 3.31 -23.07 -5.63
N ILE A 456 3.17 -21.74 -5.70
CA ILE A 456 3.66 -20.83 -4.65
C ILE A 456 2.96 -21.08 -3.32
N ALA A 457 1.64 -21.21 -3.33
CA ALA A 457 0.88 -21.49 -2.13
C ALA A 457 1.28 -22.83 -1.49
N LEU A 458 1.51 -23.87 -2.31
CA LEU A 458 1.99 -25.17 -1.86
C LEU A 458 3.41 -25.10 -1.30
N MET A 459 4.33 -24.34 -1.91
CA MET A 459 5.65 -24.11 -1.33
C MET A 459 5.51 -23.49 0.06
N LEU A 460 4.67 -22.47 0.20
CA LEU A 460 4.50 -21.71 1.42
C LEU A 460 3.90 -22.53 2.58
N VAL A 461 2.89 -23.36 2.33
CA VAL A 461 2.33 -24.26 3.37
C VAL A 461 3.24 -25.45 3.70
N ASN A 462 4.29 -25.69 2.90
CA ASN A 462 5.33 -26.71 3.13
C ASN A 462 6.70 -26.07 3.46
N ASP A 463 6.70 -24.95 4.19
CA ASP A 463 7.88 -24.27 4.73
C ASP A 463 8.92 -23.82 3.67
N MET A 464 8.51 -23.62 2.42
CA MET A 464 9.40 -23.26 1.30
C MET A 464 10.54 -24.27 1.06
N THR A 465 10.39 -25.50 1.55
CA THR A 465 11.40 -26.58 1.39
C THR A 465 11.37 -27.21 -0.01
N MET A 466 10.19 -27.15 -0.65
CA MET A 466 9.94 -27.70 -1.97
C MET A 466 10.38 -26.71 -3.06
N SER A 467 10.99 -27.22 -4.13
CA SER A 467 11.31 -26.39 -5.30
C SER A 467 10.04 -25.94 -6.03
N PHE A 468 10.13 -24.84 -6.79
CA PHE A 468 8.98 -24.36 -7.57
C PHE A 468 8.51 -25.41 -8.60
N GLU A 469 9.43 -26.12 -9.25
CA GLU A 469 9.07 -27.12 -10.26
C GLU A 469 8.42 -28.37 -9.63
N ASP A 470 8.86 -28.80 -8.45
CA ASP A 470 8.20 -29.89 -7.71
C ASP A 470 6.78 -29.49 -7.27
N ALA A 471 6.63 -28.25 -6.80
CA ALA A 471 5.34 -27.69 -6.43
C ALA A 471 4.41 -27.53 -7.64
N TYR A 472 4.96 -27.14 -8.80
CA TYR A 472 4.24 -27.05 -10.07
C TYR A 472 3.82 -28.43 -10.58
N ALA A 473 4.67 -29.44 -10.48
CA ALA A 473 4.31 -30.82 -10.82
C ALA A 473 3.19 -31.35 -9.91
N ARG A 474 3.18 -30.97 -8.62
CA ARG A 474 2.09 -31.30 -7.69
C ARG A 474 0.80 -30.55 -8.05
N SER A 475 0.86 -29.27 -8.42
CA SER A 475 -0.33 -28.53 -8.86
C SER A 475 -0.91 -29.10 -10.14
N LEU A 476 -0.08 -29.58 -11.06
CA LEU A 476 -0.53 -30.26 -12.29
C LEU A 476 -1.27 -31.58 -11.99
N ARG A 477 -0.78 -32.39 -11.05
CA ARG A 477 -1.50 -33.60 -10.60
C ARG A 477 -2.87 -33.25 -10.02
N LEU A 478 -2.91 -32.27 -9.10
CA LEU A 478 -4.17 -31.79 -8.51
C LEU A 478 -5.14 -31.26 -9.58
N TRP A 479 -4.62 -30.57 -10.60
CA TRP A 479 -5.43 -30.11 -11.73
C TRP A 479 -6.04 -31.28 -12.47
N HIS A 480 -5.28 -32.32 -12.80
CA HIS A 480 -5.84 -33.49 -13.49
C HIS A 480 -6.87 -34.26 -12.66
N ASP A 481 -6.65 -34.37 -11.34
CA ASP A 481 -7.52 -35.11 -10.41
C ASP A 481 -8.75 -34.31 -9.96
N ARG A 482 -8.88 -33.04 -10.38
CA ARG A 482 -9.95 -32.15 -9.92
C ARG A 482 -11.33 -32.64 -10.33
N ALA A 483 -12.30 -32.41 -9.44
CA ALA A 483 -13.70 -32.54 -9.78
C ALA A 483 -14.07 -31.50 -10.86
N ARG A 484 -14.49 -31.99 -12.03
CA ARG A 484 -14.87 -31.16 -13.18
C ARG A 484 -16.31 -30.66 -13.13
N ASN A 485 -17.08 -31.12 -12.15
CA ASN A 485 -18.45 -30.65 -11.93
C ASN A 485 -18.42 -29.59 -10.83
N PHE A 486 -19.11 -28.48 -11.04
CA PHE A 486 -19.57 -27.67 -9.93
C PHE A 486 -20.78 -28.40 -9.35
N THR A 487 -20.80 -28.70 -8.06
CA THR A 487 -22.03 -29.14 -7.40
C THR A 487 -23.08 -28.09 -7.68
N ASN A 488 -24.16 -28.48 -8.35
CA ASN A 488 -25.35 -27.65 -8.46
C ASN A 488 -25.81 -27.41 -7.02
N ALA A 489 -25.63 -26.19 -6.53
CA ALA A 489 -26.34 -25.71 -5.36
C ALA A 489 -27.83 -25.63 -5.69
#